data_AF-A0A356L7C5-F1
#
_entry.id   AF-A0A356L7C5-F1
#
_cell.length_a   1.000
_cell.length_b   1.000
_cell.length_c   1.000
_cell.angle_alpha   90.00
_cell.angle_beta   90.00
_cell.angle_gamma   90.00
#
_symmetry.space_group_name_H-M   'P 1'
#
loop_
_entity.id
_entity.type
_entity.pdbx_description
1 polymer ?
#
loop_
_entity_poly.entity_id
_entity_poly.type
_entity_poly.pdbx_seq_one_letter_code
_entity_poly.pdbx_strand_id
1 'polypeptide(L)'
;MFGKKYNLVVGLTTFDVNMLRISVPALGKLGKKFLLIVHNDNPTITITRRQIRALGYRGDVRIINSAENVGTFMARMAIVAAALRDAPSADWIVFCDDDDILTDVDIPRVSPDNFAVVRNMA
;
A
#
# COMPACT_ATOMS: atom_id res chain seq x y z
N MET A 1 2.77 26.84 -2.05
CA MET A 1 1.83 25.76 -2.42
C MET A 1 1.78 24.78 -1.26
N PHE A 2 0.74 24.80 -0.44
CA PHE A 2 0.63 23.86 0.68
C PHE A 2 0.17 22.51 0.13
N GLY A 3 1.12 21.59 -0.11
CA GLY A 3 0.81 20.23 -0.54
C GLY A 3 -0.06 19.51 0.48
N LYS A 4 -0.90 18.57 0.01
CA LYS A 4 -1.68 17.72 0.90
C LYS A 4 -0.72 16.93 1.81
N LYS A 5 -0.92 17.05 3.12
CA LYS A 5 -0.16 16.27 4.10
C LYS A 5 -0.76 14.87 4.20
N TYR A 6 0.10 13.88 4.18
CA TYR A 6 -0.23 12.50 4.53
C TYR A 6 0.54 12.18 5.80
N ASN A 7 -0.11 11.53 6.76
CA ASN A 7 0.56 10.98 7.95
C ASN A 7 0.95 9.51 7.74
N LEU A 8 0.31 8.83 6.78
CA LEU A 8 0.49 7.42 6.46
C LEU A 8 0.60 7.23 4.95
N VAL A 9 1.51 6.34 4.55
CA VAL A 9 1.59 5.75 3.21
C VAL A 9 1.35 4.25 3.33
N VAL A 10 0.54 3.69 2.42
CA VAL A 10 0.40 2.24 2.26
C VAL A 10 1.06 1.85 0.95
N GLY A 11 2.08 1.01 1.03
CA GLY A 11 2.76 0.41 -0.10
C GLY A 11 2.18 -0.97 -0.41
N LEU A 12 1.69 -1.17 -1.62
CA LEU A 12 1.12 -2.43 -2.08
C LEU A 12 1.97 -2.99 -3.21
N THR A 13 2.54 -4.18 -3.03
CA THR A 13 3.31 -4.87 -4.08
C THR A 13 2.43 -5.93 -4.76
N THR A 14 2.51 -6.01 -6.09
CA THR A 14 1.76 -7.02 -6.85
C THR A 14 2.57 -7.52 -8.05
N PHE A 15 2.43 -8.81 -8.34
CA PHE A 15 2.87 -9.41 -9.61
C PHE A 15 1.67 -9.94 -10.41
N ASP A 16 0.68 -10.54 -9.74
CA ASP A 16 -0.61 -10.88 -10.36
C ASP A 16 -1.63 -9.79 -10.06
N VAL A 17 -1.90 -8.94 -11.05
CA VAL A 17 -2.84 -7.83 -10.95
C VAL A 17 -4.27 -8.27 -10.58
N ASN A 18 -4.61 -9.54 -10.77
CA ASN A 18 -5.91 -10.08 -10.36
C ASN A 18 -6.02 -10.17 -8.83
N MET A 19 -4.91 -10.36 -8.11
CA MET A 19 -4.89 -10.43 -6.65
C MET A 19 -5.26 -9.10 -6.02
N LEU A 20 -5.04 -7.97 -6.70
CA LEU A 20 -5.48 -6.64 -6.23
C LEU A 20 -6.96 -6.57 -5.86
N ARG A 21 -7.82 -7.46 -6.40
CA ARG A 21 -9.23 -7.54 -6.01
C ARG A 21 -9.45 -7.97 -4.56
N ILE A 22 -8.43 -8.50 -3.90
CA ILE A 22 -8.44 -8.93 -2.50
C ILE A 22 -8.13 -7.73 -1.60
N SER A 23 -6.96 -7.13 -1.77
CA SER A 23 -6.44 -6.06 -0.92
C SER A 23 -7.04 -4.68 -1.20
N VAL A 24 -7.22 -4.28 -2.47
CA VAL A 24 -7.63 -2.91 -2.83
C VAL A 24 -9.03 -2.54 -2.31
N PRO A 25 -10.07 -3.38 -2.40
CA PRO A 25 -11.37 -3.05 -1.82
C PRO A 25 -11.32 -2.86 -0.30
N ALA A 26 -10.47 -3.64 0.37
CA ALA A 26 -10.28 -3.58 1.82
C ALA A 26 -9.65 -2.23 2.21
N LEU A 27 -8.59 -1.82 1.52
CA LEU A 27 -7.99 -0.48 1.65
C LEU A 27 -8.97 0.64 1.28
N GLY A 28 -9.90 0.39 0.37
CA GLY A 28 -10.98 1.31 0.01
C GLY A 28 -11.87 1.71 1.20
N LYS A 29 -12.08 0.79 2.16
CA LYS A 29 -12.88 1.04 3.38
C LYS A 29 -12.23 2.04 4.33
N LEU A 30 -10.89 2.11 4.33
CA LEU A 30 -10.13 3.06 5.15
C LEU A 30 -10.19 4.51 4.60
N GLY A 31 -10.70 4.68 3.37
CA GLY A 31 -10.96 5.98 2.77
C GLY A 31 -9.71 6.72 2.30
N LYS A 32 -9.75 8.07 2.31
CA LYS A 32 -8.70 8.95 1.74
C LYS A 32 -7.63 9.39 2.75
N LYS A 33 -7.44 8.62 3.82
CA LYS A 33 -6.59 8.99 4.98
C LYS A 33 -5.09 8.85 4.73
N PHE A 34 -4.69 8.11 3.70
CA PHE A 34 -3.31 7.82 3.35
C PHE A 34 -3.09 7.96 1.84
N LEU A 35 -1.82 7.99 1.44
CA LEU A 35 -1.41 7.79 0.05
C LEU A 35 -1.22 6.29 -0.19
N LEU A 36 -1.93 5.73 -1.17
CA LEU A 36 -1.66 4.37 -1.65
C LEU A 36 -0.59 4.42 -2.74
N ILE A 37 0.46 3.62 -2.62
CA ILE A 37 1.46 3.43 -3.67
C ILE A 37 1.40 1.97 -4.09
N VAL A 38 0.95 1.71 -5.32
CA VAL A 38 0.92 0.36 -5.89
C VAL A 38 2.15 0.16 -6.76
N HIS A 39 2.97 -0.82 -6.44
CA HIS A 39 4.08 -1.26 -7.27
C HIS A 39 3.69 -2.54 -8.01
N ASN A 40 3.56 -2.43 -9.33
CA ASN A 40 3.37 -3.55 -10.24
C ASN A 40 4.75 -4.04 -10.69
N ASP A 41 5.11 -5.23 -10.22
CA ASP A 41 6.37 -5.90 -10.53
C ASP A 41 6.25 -6.84 -11.74
N ASN A 42 5.08 -6.87 -12.39
CA ASN A 42 4.87 -7.59 -13.63
C ASN A 42 5.08 -6.67 -14.84
N PRO A 43 6.19 -6.82 -15.60
CA PRO A 43 6.54 -5.93 -16.69
C PRO A 43 5.65 -6.10 -17.93
N THR A 44 4.87 -7.18 -18.00
CA THR A 44 4.01 -7.48 -19.15
C THR A 44 2.64 -6.79 -19.06
N ILE A 45 2.30 -6.22 -17.91
CA ILE A 45 1.01 -5.57 -17.65
C ILE A 45 1.26 -4.13 -17.20
N THR A 46 0.36 -3.23 -17.59
CA THR A 46 0.34 -1.86 -17.05
C THR A 46 -0.91 -1.67 -16.21
N ILE A 47 -0.73 -1.37 -14.92
CA ILE A 47 -1.82 -1.00 -14.03
C ILE A 47 -2.12 0.48 -14.18
N THR A 48 -3.39 0.80 -14.29
CA THR A 48 -3.90 2.16 -14.42
C THR A 48 -4.70 2.57 -13.19
N ARG A 49 -4.80 3.88 -12.96
CA ARG A 49 -5.65 4.41 -11.88
C ARG A 49 -7.10 3.98 -12.06
N ARG A 50 -7.60 3.87 -13.31
CA ARG A 50 -8.96 3.43 -13.61
C ARG A 50 -9.24 2.03 -13.08
N GLN A 51 -8.30 1.09 -13.22
CA GLN A 51 -8.43 -0.26 -12.66
C GLN A 51 -8.53 -0.22 -11.13
N ILE A 52 -7.63 0.52 -10.46
CA ILE A 52 -7.70 0.69 -9.00
C ILE A 52 -9.02 1.34 -8.56
N ARG A 53 -9.56 2.31 -9.32
CA ARG A 53 -10.88 2.89 -9.06
C ARG A 53 -12.02 1.89 -9.24
N ALA A 54 -11.94 1.02 -10.23
CA ALA A 54 -12.94 -0.02 -10.48
C ALA A 54 -13.01 -1.04 -9.34
N LEU A 55 -11.89 -1.28 -8.65
CA LEU A 55 -11.83 -2.10 -7.42
C LEU A 55 -12.35 -1.37 -6.16
N GLY A 56 -12.92 -0.17 -6.30
CA GLY A 56 -13.58 0.54 -5.20
C GLY A 56 -12.69 1.53 -4.43
N TYR A 57 -11.39 1.60 -4.69
CA TYR A 57 -10.52 2.56 -4.01
C TYR A 57 -10.72 3.99 -4.56
N ARG A 58 -11.06 4.95 -3.68
CA ARG A 58 -11.33 6.36 -4.04
C ARG A 58 -10.31 7.37 -3.46
N GLY A 59 -9.31 6.91 -2.72
CA GLY A 59 -8.22 7.74 -2.16
C GLY A 59 -7.13 8.13 -3.16
N ASP A 60 -6.10 8.83 -2.71
CA ASP A 60 -4.98 9.17 -3.60
C ASP A 60 -4.14 7.92 -3.88
N VAL A 61 -3.72 7.77 -5.14
CA VAL A 61 -2.94 6.62 -5.59
C VAL A 61 -1.79 7.03 -6.49
N ARG A 62 -0.61 6.53 -6.18
CA ARG A 62 0.57 6.49 -7.05
C ARG A 62 0.71 5.05 -7.55
N ILE A 63 1.01 4.90 -8.83
CA ILE A 63 1.28 3.59 -9.43
C ILE A 63 2.69 3.63 -9.99
N ILE A 64 3.47 2.61 -9.70
CA ILE A 64 4.79 2.34 -10.24
C ILE A 64 4.64 1.06 -11.06
N ASN A 65 4.71 1.16 -12.39
CA ASN A 65 4.78 -0.01 -13.26
C ASN A 65 6.26 -0.25 -13.56
N SER A 66 6.81 -1.35 -13.03
CA SER A 66 8.19 -1.70 -13.26
C SER A 66 8.40 -2.16 -14.70
N ALA A 67 9.55 -1.81 -15.28
CA ALA A 67 9.93 -2.25 -16.63
C ALA A 67 10.47 -3.70 -16.63
N GLU A 68 10.84 -4.21 -15.45
CA GLU A 68 11.34 -5.56 -15.24
C GLU A 68 10.82 -6.12 -13.90
N ASN A 69 10.92 -7.44 -13.70
CA ASN A 69 10.65 -8.04 -12.39
C ASN A 69 11.85 -7.80 -11.48
N VAL A 70 11.71 -6.90 -10.52
CA VAL A 70 12.79 -6.51 -9.59
C VAL A 70 12.72 -7.25 -8.25
N GLY A 71 11.63 -7.96 -7.99
CA GLY A 71 11.36 -8.66 -6.75
C GLY A 71 10.91 -7.74 -5.62
N THR A 72 10.32 -8.35 -4.58
CA THR A 72 9.65 -7.65 -3.47
C THR A 72 10.52 -6.62 -2.77
N PHE A 73 11.80 -6.91 -2.53
CA PHE A 73 12.70 -5.98 -1.85
C PHE A 73 12.86 -4.67 -2.62
N MET A 74 13.21 -4.77 -3.91
CA MET A 74 13.42 -3.59 -4.75
C MET A 74 12.10 -2.85 -5.03
N ALA A 75 10.99 -3.58 -5.18
CA ALA A 75 9.66 -3.00 -5.28
C ALA A 75 9.31 -2.13 -4.05
N ARG A 76 9.61 -2.62 -2.84
CA ARG A 76 9.42 -1.87 -1.59
C ARG A 76 10.36 -0.67 -1.49
N MET A 77 11.61 -0.77 -1.95
CA MET A 77 12.52 0.38 -2.02
C MET A 77 12.02 1.46 -2.98
N ALA A 78 11.45 1.08 -4.13
CA ALA A 78 10.83 2.02 -5.07
C ALA A 78 9.61 2.72 -4.45
N ILE A 79 8.82 2.01 -3.64
CA ILE A 79 7.73 2.58 -2.85
C ILE A 79 8.27 3.60 -1.84
N VAL A 80 9.32 3.27 -1.08
CA VAL A 80 9.95 4.21 -0.11
C VAL A 80 10.42 5.48 -0.81
N ALA A 81 11.13 5.34 -1.93
CA ALA A 81 11.59 6.50 -2.70
C ALA A 81 10.43 7.37 -3.20
N ALA A 82 9.32 6.75 -3.63
CA ALA A 82 8.12 7.48 -4.01
C ALA A 82 7.43 8.15 -2.82
N ALA A 83 7.37 7.49 -1.66
CA ALA A 83 6.80 8.03 -0.43
C ALA A 83 7.58 9.27 0.05
N LEU A 84 8.91 9.20 0.10
CA LEU A 84 9.76 10.33 0.50
C LEU A 84 9.59 11.55 -0.42
N ARG A 85 9.30 11.34 -1.71
CA ARG A 85 9.07 12.41 -2.68
C ARG A 85 7.64 12.96 -2.62
N ASP A 86 6.65 12.07 -2.61
CA ASP A 86 5.23 12.43 -2.84
C ASP A 86 4.47 12.67 -1.52
N ALA A 87 5.00 12.17 -0.39
CA ALA A 87 4.45 12.30 0.95
C ALA A 87 5.57 12.51 2.02
N PRO A 88 6.44 13.54 1.88
CA PRO A 88 7.56 13.77 2.80
C PRO A 88 7.14 14.04 4.25
N SER A 89 5.86 14.36 4.49
CA SER A 89 5.29 14.56 5.83
C SER A 89 4.80 13.27 6.50
N ALA A 90 4.87 12.13 5.83
CA ALA A 90 4.34 10.89 6.38
C ALA A 90 5.25 10.36 7.48
N ASP A 91 4.66 10.07 8.65
CA ASP A 91 5.36 9.50 9.79
C ASP A 91 5.51 7.98 9.65
N TRP A 92 4.61 7.34 8.87
CA TRP A 92 4.53 5.89 8.73
C TRP A 92 4.42 5.45 7.28
N ILE A 93 5.10 4.35 6.95
CA ILE A 93 4.91 3.57 5.74
C ILE A 93 4.57 2.13 6.17
N VAL A 94 3.45 1.60 5.68
CA VAL A 94 3.04 0.21 5.90
C VAL A 94 3.11 -0.52 4.57
N PHE A 95 3.72 -1.71 4.55
CA PHE A 95 3.73 -2.57 3.37
C PHE A 95 2.65 -3.66 3.51
N CYS A 96 1.91 -3.88 2.43
CA CYS A 96 0.95 -4.95 2.29
C CYS A 96 1.25 -5.70 0.98
N ASP A 97 0.98 -6.99 0.97
CA ASP A 97 0.99 -7.80 -0.24
C ASP A 97 -0.41 -7.79 -0.88
N ASP A 98 -0.52 -8.18 -2.15
CA ASP A 98 -1.76 -8.06 -2.92
C ASP A 98 -2.85 -9.04 -2.48
N ASP A 99 -2.48 -10.08 -1.76
CA ASP A 99 -3.33 -11.09 -1.12
C ASP A 99 -3.64 -10.82 0.37
N ASP A 100 -3.11 -9.73 0.94
CA ASP A 100 -3.46 -9.33 2.31
C ASP A 100 -4.90 -8.82 2.42
N ILE A 101 -5.59 -9.23 3.49
CA ILE A 101 -6.96 -8.83 3.78
C ILE A 101 -6.98 -7.97 5.04
N LEU A 102 -7.66 -6.82 4.97
CA LEU A 102 -8.02 -6.04 6.14
C LEU A 102 -9.16 -6.73 6.90
N THR A 103 -8.85 -7.35 8.03
CA THR A 103 -9.80 -8.07 8.88
C THR A 103 -10.64 -7.15 9.75
N ASP A 104 -10.07 -6.01 10.17
CA ASP A 104 -10.74 -4.98 10.97
C ASP A 104 -10.31 -3.58 10.50
N VAL A 105 -11.27 -2.67 10.41
CA VAL A 105 -11.05 -1.25 10.06
C VAL A 105 -10.77 -0.39 11.29
N ASP A 106 -11.16 -0.87 12.47
CA ASP A 106 -10.86 -0.24 13.73
C ASP A 106 -9.38 -0.49 14.06
N ILE A 107 -8.64 0.60 14.26
CA ILE A 107 -7.26 0.51 14.74
C ILE A 107 -7.35 -0.15 16.12
N PRO A 108 -6.70 -1.30 16.37
CA PRO A 108 -6.74 -1.90 17.68
C PRO A 108 -6.27 -0.87 18.70
N ARG A 109 -7.02 -0.72 19.81
CA ARG A 109 -6.52 -0.01 20.99
C ARG A 109 -5.35 -0.81 21.55
N VAL A 110 -4.18 -0.64 20.97
CA VAL A 110 -2.92 -1.03 21.60
C VAL A 110 -2.75 -0.07 22.77
N SER A 111 -2.99 -0.59 23.97
CA SER A 111 -2.50 0.04 25.20
C SER A 111 -1.01 0.36 25.02
N PRO A 112 -0.47 1.47 25.56
CA PRO A 112 0.97 1.71 25.62
C PRO A 112 1.78 0.53 26.16
N ASP A 113 1.12 -0.36 26.92
CA ASP A 113 1.71 -1.52 27.57
C ASP A 113 1.58 -2.84 26.76
N ASN A 114 0.85 -2.84 25.63
CA ASN A 114 0.64 -4.02 24.81
C ASN A 114 1.53 -3.98 23.57
N PHE A 115 2.73 -4.55 23.69
CA PHE A 115 3.52 -4.94 22.53
C PHE A 115 2.94 -6.23 21.95
N ALA A 116 2.65 -6.24 20.66
CA ALA A 116 2.39 -7.49 19.95
C ALA A 116 3.71 -8.29 19.90
N VAL A 117 3.87 -9.24 20.83
CA VAL A 117 4.94 -10.24 20.75
C VAL A 117 4.51 -11.29 19.73
N VAL A 118 5.09 -11.23 18.53
CA VAL A 118 5.03 -12.36 17.59
C VAL A 118 5.94 -13.45 18.13
N ARG A 119 5.35 -14.40 18.89
CA ARG A 119 6.05 -15.62 19.28
C ARG A 119 5.99 -16.56 18.08
N ASN A 120 7.11 -16.71 17.36
CA ASN A 120 7.27 -17.86 16.46
C ASN A 120 7.10 -19.12 17.31
N MET A 121 6.00 -19.84 17.10
CA MET A 121 5.83 -21.17 17.66
C MET A 121 6.79 -22.08 16.88
N ALA A 122 7.71 -22.70 17.63
CA ALA A 122 8.69 -23.65 17.13
C ALA A 122 8.03 -24.87 16.47
#